data_AF-A0A1G8I6A4-F1
#
_entry.id   AF-A0A1G8I6A4-F1
#
_cell.length_a   1.000
_cell.length_b   1.000
_cell.length_c   1.000
_cell.angle_alpha   90.00
_cell.angle_beta   90.00
_cell.angle_gamma   90.00
#
_symmetry.space_group_name_H-M   'P 1'
#
loop_
_entity.id
_entity.type
_entity.pdbx_description
1 polymer ?
#
loop_
_entity_poly.entity_id
_entity_poly.type
_entity_poly.pdbx_seq_one_letter_code
_entity_poly.pdbx_strand_id
1 'polypeptide(L)'
;MPKQHSSGGKQLLLGISKRGDTYLRTLLIHGARAVIRFAEKKAEPESWLRKLITRRNKNVATVALANKNARIIWALLTKKTTFHSDHTTATTTATH
;
A
#
# COMPACT_ATOMS: atom_id res chain seq x y z
N MET A 1 -22.31 -3.42 23.94
CA MET A 1 -21.14 -3.94 24.69
C MET A 1 -19.88 -3.34 24.06
N PRO A 2 -19.10 -2.49 24.76
CA PRO A 2 -17.90 -1.89 24.16
C PRO A 2 -16.72 -2.87 24.30
N LYS A 3 -15.97 -3.09 23.22
CA LYS A 3 -14.74 -3.90 23.26
C LYS A 3 -13.56 -2.98 22.97
N GLN A 4 -12.92 -2.53 24.05
CA GLN A 4 -11.69 -1.75 24.01
C GLN A 4 -10.56 -2.62 23.45
N HIS A 5 -9.85 -2.11 22.44
CA HIS A 5 -8.60 -2.69 21.96
C HIS A 5 -7.50 -1.64 22.07
N SER A 6 -6.88 -1.58 23.25
CA SER A 6 -5.55 -1.00 23.41
C SER A 6 -4.54 -2.04 22.92
N SER A 7 -3.66 -1.69 22.00
CA SER A 7 -2.45 -2.48 21.75
C SER A 7 -1.26 -1.55 21.73
N GLY A 8 -0.45 -1.68 22.78
CA GLY A 8 0.67 -0.81 23.09
C GLY A 8 1.77 -0.80 22.03
N GLY A 9 2.12 0.41 21.62
CA GLY A 9 3.47 0.95 21.75
C GLY A 9 4.61 0.43 20.88
N LYS A 10 4.52 -0.72 20.21
CA LYS A 10 5.61 -1.23 19.34
C LYS A 10 5.07 -1.95 18.11
N GLN A 11 4.87 -1.21 17.02
CA GLN A 11 4.45 -1.77 15.73
C GLN A 11 5.67 -2.04 14.85
N LEU A 12 6.19 -3.28 14.89
CA LEU A 12 7.23 -3.75 13.98
C LEU A 12 6.64 -4.30 12.66
N LEU A 13 7.32 -3.97 11.57
CA LEU A 13 7.04 -4.26 10.16
C LEU A 13 7.06 -5.75 9.83
N LEU A 14 5.91 -6.42 9.85
CA LEU A 14 5.73 -7.71 9.18
C LEU A 14 4.36 -7.74 8.48
N GLY A 15 4.34 -7.26 7.23
CA GLY A 15 3.14 -7.14 6.39
C GLY A 15 2.09 -6.21 6.99
N ILE A 16 1.03 -5.89 6.24
CA ILE A 16 -0.18 -5.30 6.84
C ILE A 16 -0.73 -6.36 7.81
N SER A 17 -0.28 -6.27 9.06
CA SER A 17 -0.14 -7.38 9.99
C SER A 17 -1.47 -8.06 10.31
N LYS A 18 -1.42 -9.39 10.54
CA LYS A 18 -2.52 -10.17 11.16
C LYS A 18 -2.76 -9.79 12.64
N ARG A 19 -1.84 -9.01 13.23
CA ARG A 19 -1.88 -8.38 14.57
C ARG A 19 -1.85 -6.83 14.52
N GLY A 20 -1.97 -6.23 13.33
CA GLY A 20 -2.12 -4.77 13.18
C GLY A 20 -3.58 -4.35 13.29
N ASP A 21 -3.86 -3.05 13.16
CA ASP A 21 -5.22 -2.54 13.10
C ASP A 21 -5.98 -3.15 11.89
N THR A 22 -6.92 -4.05 12.19
CA THR A 22 -7.78 -4.72 11.20
C THR A 22 -8.61 -3.72 10.40
N TYR A 23 -9.06 -2.63 11.03
CA TYR A 23 -9.83 -1.59 10.37
C TYR A 23 -8.98 -0.85 9.34
N LEU A 24 -7.75 -0.46 9.70
CA LEU A 24 -6.83 0.18 8.77
C LEU A 24 -6.47 -0.73 7.59
N ARG A 25 -6.21 -2.02 7.85
CA ARG A 25 -6.00 -3.02 6.79
C ARG A 25 -7.19 -3.07 5.85
N THR A 26 -8.40 -3.12 6.41
CA THR A 26 -9.64 -3.21 5.64
C THR A 26 -9.82 -1.98 4.76
N LEU A 27 -9.59 -0.77 5.29
CA LEU A 27 -9.66 0.47 4.53
C LEU A 27 -8.64 0.50 3.37
N LEU A 28 -7.38 0.13 3.63
CA LEU A 28 -6.34 0.10 2.61
C LEU A 28 -6.67 -0.87 1.47
N ILE A 29 -7.24 -2.05 1.80
CA ILE A 29 -7.66 -3.03 0.80
C ILE A 29 -8.85 -2.52 -0.03
N HIS A 30 -9.86 -1.91 0.61
CA HIS A 30 -11.00 -1.35 -0.12
C HIS A 30 -10.59 -0.19 -1.02
N GLY A 31 -9.74 0.71 -0.52
CA GLY A 31 -9.16 1.80 -1.32
C GLY A 31 -8.38 1.27 -2.52
N ALA A 32 -7.50 0.29 -2.31
CA ALA A 32 -6.76 -0.35 -3.39
C ALA A 32 -7.68 -1.00 -4.43
N ARG A 33 -8.77 -1.64 -3.99
CA ARG A 33 -9.76 -2.26 -4.89
C ARG A 33 -10.49 -1.21 -5.73
N ALA A 34 -10.83 -0.05 -5.16
CA ALA A 34 -11.42 1.06 -5.91
C ALA A 34 -10.45 1.60 -6.98
N VAL A 35 -9.16 1.77 -6.63
CA VAL A 35 -8.13 2.22 -7.58
C VAL A 35 -7.95 1.22 -8.72
N ILE A 36 -7.92 -0.08 -8.44
CA ILE A 36 -7.81 -1.12 -9.49
C ILE A 36 -9.00 -1.06 -10.45
N ARG A 37 -10.23 -0.94 -9.94
CA ARG A 37 -11.43 -0.81 -10.78
C ARG A 37 -11.37 0.41 -11.70
N PHE A 38 -10.80 1.51 -11.23
CA PHE A 38 -10.61 2.71 -12.03
C PHE A 38 -9.46 2.55 -13.05
N ALA A 39 -8.34 1.97 -12.63
CA ALA A 39 -7.18 1.73 -13.49
C ALA A 39 -7.46 0.75 -14.65
N GLU A 40 -8.41 -0.17 -14.49
CA GLU A 40 -8.88 -1.04 -15.58
C GLU A 40 -9.64 -0.26 -16.66
N LYS A 41 -10.38 0.79 -16.27
CA LYS A 41 -11.20 1.60 -17.18
C LYS A 41 -10.40 2.71 -17.88
N LYS A 42 -9.29 3.14 -17.29
CA LYS A 42 -8.49 4.25 -17.81
C LYS A 42 -7.46 3.75 -18.81
N ALA A 43 -7.37 4.40 -19.97
CA ALA A 43 -6.35 4.16 -20.99
C ALA A 43 -5.00 4.81 -20.61
N GLU A 44 -4.51 4.55 -19.39
CA GLU A 44 -3.23 5.08 -18.95
C GLU A 44 -2.06 4.33 -19.60
N PRO A 45 -0.88 4.98 -19.73
CA PRO A 45 0.36 4.28 -20.09
C PRO A 45 0.66 3.11 -19.14
N GLU A 46 1.51 2.18 -19.61
CA GLU A 46 1.92 0.91 -18.97
C GLU A 46 2.50 1.09 -17.55
N SER A 47 1.63 1.35 -16.56
CA SER A 47 2.01 1.53 -15.17
C SER A 47 2.37 0.19 -14.51
N TRP A 48 3.19 0.24 -13.46
CA TRP A 48 3.51 -0.94 -12.64
C TRP A 48 2.25 -1.68 -12.17
N LEU A 49 1.19 -0.94 -11.82
CA LEU A 49 -0.08 -1.53 -11.38
C LEU A 49 -0.80 -2.25 -12.53
N ARG A 50 -0.83 -1.66 -13.74
CA ARG A 50 -1.42 -2.29 -14.94
C ARG A 50 -0.69 -3.59 -15.26
N LYS A 51 0.64 -3.57 -15.31
CA LYS A 51 1.50 -4.76 -15.50
C LYS A 51 1.19 -5.84 -14.46
N LEU A 52 0.96 -5.46 -13.21
CA LEU A 52 0.65 -6.39 -12.13
C LEU A 52 -0.75 -6.99 -12.28
N ILE A 53 -1.77 -6.19 -12.62
CA ILE A 53 -3.14 -6.66 -12.87
C ILE A 53 -3.16 -7.61 -14.08
N THR A 54 -2.41 -7.32 -15.14
CA THR A 54 -2.34 -8.19 -16.32
C THR A 54 -1.66 -9.54 -16.01
N ARG A 55 -0.61 -9.55 -15.18
CA ARG A 55 0.17 -10.78 -14.88
C ARG A 55 -0.39 -11.63 -13.74
N ARG A 56 -1.26 -11.09 -12.88
CA ARG A 56 -1.71 -11.72 -11.63
C ARG A 56 -3.20 -11.46 -11.41
N ASN A 57 -3.83 -12.27 -10.54
CA ASN A 57 -5.23 -12.06 -10.21
C ASN A 57 -5.48 -10.72 -9.48
N LYS A 58 -6.71 -10.19 -9.60
CA LYS A 58 -7.09 -8.88 -9.07
C LYS A 58 -6.92 -8.76 -7.55
N ASN A 59 -7.16 -9.85 -6.81
CA ASN A 59 -7.01 -9.86 -5.36
C ASN A 59 -5.55 -9.73 -4.93
N VAL A 60 -4.62 -10.39 -5.63
CA VAL A 60 -3.17 -10.26 -5.43
C VAL A 60 -2.73 -8.84 -5.76
N ALA A 61 -3.18 -8.28 -6.89
CA ALA A 61 -2.89 -6.88 -7.23
C ALA A 61 -3.41 -5.90 -6.16
N THR A 62 -4.61 -6.15 -5.63
CA THR A 62 -5.22 -5.34 -4.55
C THR A 62 -4.37 -5.36 -3.29
N VAL A 63 -3.98 -6.55 -2.84
CA VAL A 63 -3.15 -6.70 -1.64
C VAL A 63 -1.77 -6.08 -1.84
N ALA A 64 -1.17 -6.25 -3.01
CA ALA A 64 0.13 -5.68 -3.35
C ALA A 64 0.09 -4.14 -3.36
N LEU A 65 -0.95 -3.54 -3.96
CA LEU A 65 -1.14 -2.10 -3.95
C LEU A 65 -1.34 -1.56 -2.53
N ALA A 66 -2.18 -2.21 -1.74
CA ALA A 66 -2.37 -1.85 -0.33
C ALA A 66 -1.05 -1.92 0.45
N ASN A 67 -0.25 -2.97 0.25
CA ASN A 67 1.05 -3.14 0.89
C ASN A 67 2.05 -2.05 0.47
N LYS A 68 2.06 -1.67 -0.82
CA LYS A 68 2.87 -0.54 -1.30
C LYS A 68 2.47 0.77 -0.60
N ASN A 69 1.17 1.05 -0.52
CA ASN A 69 0.66 2.25 0.16
C ASN A 69 1.01 2.26 1.65
N ALA A 70 0.87 1.11 2.33
CA ALA A 70 1.25 0.99 3.74
C ALA A 70 2.73 1.30 3.98
N ARG A 71 3.62 0.86 3.09
CA ARG A 71 5.07 1.18 3.18
C ARG A 71 5.35 2.66 2.96
N ILE A 72 4.65 3.31 2.02
CA ILE A 72 4.75 4.75 1.79
C ILE A 72 4.30 5.49 3.05
N ILE A 73 3.11 5.18 3.57
CA ILE A 73 2.57 5.80 4.79
C ILE A 73 3.54 5.62 5.96
N TRP A 74 4.08 4.41 6.16
CA TRP A 74 5.06 4.16 7.21
C TRP A 74 6.33 5.01 7.04
N ALA A 75 6.86 5.12 5.83
CA ALA A 75 8.03 5.95 5.55
C ALA A 75 7.76 7.44 5.82
N LEU A 76 6.57 7.94 5.44
CA LEU A 76 6.17 9.33 5.70
C LEU A 76 6.02 9.61 7.21
N LEU A 77 5.35 8.72 7.93
CA LEU A 77 5.12 8.86 9.37
C LEU A 77 6.43 8.78 10.16
N THR A 78 7.33 7.87 9.78
CA THR A 78 8.63 7.71 10.47
C THR A 78 9.59 8.85 10.18
N LYS A 79 9.60 9.38 8.95
CA LYS A 79 10.47 10.49 8.56
C LYS A 79 9.85 11.88 8.85
N LYS A 80 8.59 11.94 9.30
CA LYS A 80 7.80 13.17 9.45
C LYS A 80 7.79 14.04 8.18
N THR A 81 7.85 13.42 7.02
CA THR A 81 7.87 14.10 5.72
C THR A 81 6.49 14.14 5.10
N THR A 82 6.20 15.19 4.33
CA THR A 82 4.98 15.30 3.52
C THR A 82 5.04 14.40 2.29
N PHE A 83 3.89 13.88 1.87
CA PHE A 83 3.80 13.14 0.61
C PHE A 83 3.95 14.09 -0.57
N HIS A 84 4.92 13.82 -1.44
CA HIS A 84 5.05 14.48 -2.74
C HIS A 84 4.76 13.47 -3.84
N SER A 85 3.83 13.79 -4.74
CA SER A 85 3.47 12.94 -5.89
C SER A 85 4.66 12.68 -6.83
N ASP A 86 5.64 13.57 -6.81
CA ASP A 86 6.78 13.57 -7.72
C ASP A 86 7.96 12.79 -7.15
N HIS A 87 7.78 12.06 -6.03
CA HIS A 87 8.76 11.14 -5.51
C HIS A 87 8.95 9.95 -6.46
N THR A 88 9.68 10.19 -7.55
CA THR A 88 10.32 9.15 -8.33
C THR A 88 11.28 8.45 -7.38
N THR A 89 11.02 7.17 -7.11
CA THR A 89 11.90 6.36 -6.28
C THR A 89 13.23 6.32 -7.02
N ALA A 90 14.19 7.15 -6.58
CA ALA A 90 15.54 7.16 -7.14
C ALA A 90 16.04 5.72 -7.03
N THR A 91 16.04 5.04 -8.17
CA THR A 91 16.56 3.68 -8.26
C THR A 91 18.05 3.86 -8.08
N THR A 92 18.54 3.60 -6.88
CA THR A 92 19.97 3.53 -6.59
C THR A 92 20.51 2.37 -7.43
N THR A 93 20.94 2.69 -8.64
CA THR A 93 21.79 1.82 -9.46
C THR A 93 23.11 1.71 -8.71
N ALA A 94 23.25 0.69 -7.88
CA ALA A 94 24.53 0.30 -7.33
C ALA A 94 25.34 -0.28 -8.50
N THR A 95 26.15 0.58 -9.11
CA THR A 95 27.22 0.21 -10.04
C THR A 95 28.22 -0.66 -9.29
N HIS A 96 28.52 -1.84 -9.82
CA HIS A 96 29.63 -2.69 -9.41
C HIS A 96 30.45 -3.05 -10.63
#